data_AF-A0A1H8SQL6-F1
#
_entry.id   AF-A0A1H8SQL6-F1
#
_cell.length_a   1.000
_cell.length_b   1.000
_cell.length_c   1.000
_cell.angle_alpha   90.00
_cell.angle_beta   90.00
_cell.angle_gamma   90.00
#
_symmetry.space_group_name_H-M   'P 1'
#
loop_
_entity.id
_entity.type
_entity.pdbx_description
1 polymer ?
#
loop_
_entity_poly.entity_id
_entity_poly.type
_entity_poly.pdbx_seq_one_letter_code
_entity_poly.pdbx_strand_id
1 'polypeptide(L)'
;MFQSLKARFSTRGGHQDDRLNHCDDLHKLDRLRQYAKERGVRQRADARYRALLVGGDASLRLEARVAAVRECTDAAVLAYVARSAREESLRREAVERLGSDRVLMEVALNDSVVRLRRRAVALMNDPALLEDVVSRCRAGERRVARDAAQRLRELADCA
;
A
#
# COMPACT_ATOMS: atom_id res chain seq x y z
N MET A 1 -24.73 8.36 46.09
CA MET A 1 -24.56 6.92 45.79
C MET A 1 -24.35 6.65 44.28
N PHE A 2 -23.53 7.45 43.57
CA PHE A 2 -23.32 7.30 42.10
C PHE A 2 -21.93 7.79 41.62
N GLN A 3 -20.85 7.50 42.35
CA GLN A 3 -19.48 7.86 41.93
C GLN A 3 -18.52 6.67 41.81
N SER A 4 -18.98 5.50 41.32
CA SER A 4 -18.06 4.35 41.16
C SER A 4 -18.20 3.53 39.88
N LEU A 5 -18.87 4.04 38.83
CA LEU A 5 -18.99 3.29 37.56
C LEU A 5 -18.17 3.82 36.37
N LYS A 6 -17.46 4.95 36.49
CA LYS A 6 -16.65 5.49 35.37
C LYS A 6 -15.20 4.98 35.34
N ALA A 7 -14.66 4.47 36.45
CA ALA A 7 -13.26 4.04 36.52
C ALA A 7 -12.99 2.64 35.93
N ARG A 8 -14.01 1.79 35.77
CA ARG A 8 -13.84 0.41 35.24
C ARG A 8 -13.85 0.31 33.71
N PHE A 9 -14.29 1.36 33.01
CA PHE A 9 -14.30 1.41 31.55
C PHE A 9 -13.01 2.00 30.95
N SER A 10 -12.26 2.81 31.71
CA SER A 10 -11.03 3.44 31.21
C SER A 10 -9.83 2.49 31.22
N THR A 11 -9.78 1.51 32.14
CA THR A 11 -8.64 0.58 32.28
C THR A 11 -8.72 -0.64 31.35
N ARG A 12 -9.93 -1.07 30.96
CA ARG A 12 -10.11 -2.17 29.99
C ARG A 12 -9.79 -1.74 28.55
N GLY A 13 -10.13 -0.50 28.18
CA GLY A 13 -9.80 0.07 26.87
C GLY A 13 -8.30 0.19 26.64
N GLY A 14 -7.56 0.77 27.60
CA GLY A 14 -6.11 0.97 27.48
C GLY A 14 -5.31 -0.33 27.29
N HIS A 15 -5.59 -1.38 28.08
CA HIS A 15 -4.88 -2.66 27.92
C HIS A 15 -5.28 -3.45 26.67
N GLN A 16 -6.51 -3.29 26.16
CA GLN A 16 -6.91 -3.88 24.88
C GLN A 16 -6.31 -3.11 23.70
N ASP A 17 -6.16 -1.80 23.84
CA ASP A 17 -5.54 -0.92 22.86
C ASP A 17 -4.04 -1.21 22.73
N ASP A 18 -3.34 -1.39 23.84
CA ASP A 18 -1.92 -1.80 23.84
C ASP A 18 -1.74 -3.16 23.15
N ARG A 19 -2.63 -4.13 23.40
CA ARG A 19 -2.55 -5.46 22.77
C ARG A 19 -2.76 -5.42 21.26
N LEU A 20 -3.60 -4.51 20.76
CA LEU A 20 -3.82 -4.38 19.32
C LEU A 20 -2.61 -3.73 18.63
N ASN A 21 -1.97 -2.76 19.29
CA ASN A 21 -0.79 -2.08 18.77
C ASN A 21 0.43 -3.01 18.62
N HIS A 22 0.50 -4.07 19.43
CA HIS A 22 1.57 -5.09 19.38
C HIS A 22 1.11 -6.41 18.72
N CYS A 23 -0.03 -6.41 18.03
CA CYS A 23 -0.51 -7.59 17.33
C CYS A 23 0.31 -7.81 16.05
N ASP A 24 0.86 -9.01 15.88
CA ASP A 24 1.60 -9.43 14.66
C ASP A 24 0.81 -10.41 13.78
N ASP A 25 -0.44 -10.72 14.15
CA ASP A 25 -1.31 -11.59 13.36
C ASP A 25 -1.99 -10.77 12.25
N LEU A 26 -1.47 -10.89 11.03
CA LEU A 26 -2.00 -10.18 9.84
C LEU A 26 -3.45 -10.59 9.52
N HIS A 27 -3.83 -11.86 9.67
CA HIS A 27 -5.20 -12.31 9.39
C HIS A 27 -6.18 -11.75 10.42
N LYS A 28 -5.80 -11.72 11.69
CA LYS A 28 -6.60 -11.10 12.74
C LYS A 28 -6.76 -9.60 12.51
N LEU A 29 -5.67 -8.91 12.18
CA LEU A 29 -5.70 -7.48 11.89
C LEU A 29 -6.56 -7.17 10.66
N ASP A 30 -6.46 -7.99 9.61
CA ASP A 30 -7.26 -7.86 8.40
C ASP A 30 -8.77 -8.04 8.67
N ARG A 31 -9.14 -9.05 9.46
CA ARG A 31 -10.53 -9.21 9.91
C ARG A 31 -11.01 -8.02 10.73
N LEU A 32 -10.18 -7.50 11.64
CA LEU A 32 -10.55 -6.38 12.51
C LEU A 32 -10.71 -5.08 11.74
N ARG A 33 -9.80 -4.76 10.79
CA ARG A 33 -9.93 -3.54 9.95
C ARG A 33 -11.21 -3.56 9.11
N GLN A 34 -11.64 -4.72 8.64
CA GLN A 34 -12.81 -4.86 7.76
C GLN A 34 -14.14 -4.88 8.55
N TYR A 35 -14.19 -5.63 9.64
CA TYR A 35 -15.47 -6.02 10.26
C TYR A 35 -15.66 -5.58 11.71
N ALA A 36 -14.65 -5.02 12.39
CA ALA A 36 -14.83 -4.63 13.79
C ALA A 36 -15.95 -3.58 13.91
N LYS A 37 -16.86 -3.74 14.87
CA LYS A 37 -18.01 -2.84 15.08
C LYS A 37 -17.54 -1.41 15.40
N GLU A 38 -16.54 -1.29 16.26
CA GLU A 38 -16.01 0.00 16.71
C GLU A 38 -15.06 0.60 15.67
N ARG A 39 -15.34 1.84 15.24
CA ARG A 39 -14.51 2.57 14.28
C ARG A 39 -13.06 2.72 14.76
N GLY A 40 -12.86 2.99 16.05
CA GLY A 40 -11.52 3.11 16.64
C GLY A 40 -10.70 1.83 16.50
N VAL A 41 -11.32 0.66 16.70
CA VAL A 41 -10.68 -0.64 16.50
C VAL A 41 -10.32 -0.86 15.03
N ARG A 42 -11.22 -0.54 14.09
CA ARG A 42 -10.93 -0.64 12.65
C ARG A 42 -9.73 0.22 12.24
N GLN A 43 -9.68 1.46 12.72
CA GLN A 43 -8.60 2.40 12.42
C GLN A 43 -7.26 1.96 13.00
N ARG A 44 -7.23 1.49 14.24
CA ARG A 44 -6.01 0.96 14.86
C ARG A 44 -5.53 -0.31 14.17
N ALA A 45 -6.44 -1.22 13.85
CA ALA A 45 -6.13 -2.42 13.09
C ALA A 45 -5.59 -2.07 11.69
N ASP A 46 -6.18 -1.10 10.98
CA ASP A 46 -5.69 -0.60 9.70
C ASP A 46 -4.26 -0.05 9.80
N ALA A 47 -4.02 0.82 10.78
CA ALA A 47 -2.71 1.42 11.00
C ALA A 47 -1.65 0.35 11.33
N ARG A 48 -1.96 -0.59 12.24
CA ARG A 48 -1.03 -1.67 12.58
C ARG A 48 -0.79 -2.61 11.40
N TYR A 49 -1.85 -3.00 10.69
CA TYR A 49 -1.74 -3.84 9.49
C TYR A 49 -0.81 -3.20 8.46
N ARG A 50 -1.03 -1.92 8.13
CA ARG A 50 -0.18 -1.17 7.19
C ARG A 50 1.26 -1.06 7.66
N ALA A 51 1.50 -0.78 8.94
CA ALA A 51 2.84 -0.68 9.53
C ALA A 51 3.64 -1.98 9.40
N LEU A 52 2.98 -3.12 9.65
CA LEU A 52 3.57 -4.45 9.47
C LEU A 52 3.89 -4.73 8.00
N LEU A 53 2.98 -4.37 7.08
CA LEU A 53 3.22 -4.60 5.66
C LEU A 53 4.39 -3.79 5.12
N VAL A 54 4.60 -2.54 5.55
CA VAL A 54 5.69 -1.69 5.00
C VAL A 54 7.05 -1.90 5.63
N GLY A 55 7.14 -2.67 6.72
CA GLY A 55 8.41 -3.08 7.32
C GLY A 55 8.97 -2.06 8.30
N GLY A 56 8.10 -1.25 8.91
CA GLY A 56 8.46 -0.38 10.03
C GLY A 56 8.77 -1.15 11.32
N ASP A 57 8.29 -2.39 11.41
CA ASP A 57 8.50 -3.31 12.53
C ASP A 57 9.10 -4.62 11.99
N ALA A 58 10.25 -5.03 12.50
CA ALA A 58 10.95 -6.25 12.07
C ALA A 58 10.32 -7.53 12.65
N SER A 59 9.16 -7.44 13.30
CA SER A 59 8.47 -8.54 13.96
C SER A 59 8.00 -9.65 13.02
N LEU A 60 7.71 -9.34 11.75
CA LEU A 60 7.17 -10.28 10.77
C LEU A 60 8.12 -10.61 9.63
N ARG A 61 8.15 -11.90 9.29
CA ARG A 61 8.90 -12.43 8.13
C ARG A 61 8.35 -11.85 6.82
N LEU A 62 9.26 -11.62 5.87
CA LEU A 62 8.93 -11.03 4.57
C LEU A 62 7.92 -11.88 3.80
N GLU A 63 8.02 -13.21 3.89
CA GLU A 63 7.14 -14.14 3.18
C GLU A 63 5.68 -13.99 3.62
N ALA A 64 5.44 -13.85 4.93
CA ALA A 64 4.10 -13.64 5.48
C ALA A 64 3.51 -12.29 5.03
N ARG A 65 4.35 -11.25 5.00
CA ARG A 65 3.96 -9.91 4.52
C ARG A 65 3.61 -9.94 3.03
N VAL A 66 4.40 -10.63 2.20
CA VAL A 66 4.15 -10.78 0.77
C VAL A 66 2.85 -11.56 0.52
N ALA A 67 2.61 -12.64 1.26
CA ALA A 67 1.35 -13.39 1.19
C ALA A 67 0.14 -12.50 1.51
N ALA A 68 0.23 -11.68 2.56
CA ALA A 68 -0.84 -10.77 2.91
C ALA A 68 -1.10 -9.69 1.83
N VAL A 69 -0.06 -9.17 1.17
CA VAL A 69 -0.25 -8.23 0.03
C VAL A 69 -0.91 -8.92 -1.16
N ARG A 70 -0.57 -10.19 -1.44
CA ARG A 70 -1.19 -11.00 -2.51
C ARG A 70 -2.68 -11.22 -2.31
N GLU A 71 -3.12 -11.35 -1.07
CA GLU A 71 -4.53 -11.57 -0.73
C GLU A 71 -5.29 -10.25 -0.57
N CYS A 72 -4.59 -9.13 -0.35
CA CYS A 72 -5.21 -7.84 -0.11
C CYS A 72 -5.95 -7.30 -1.35
N THR A 73 -7.20 -6.93 -1.17
CA THR A 73 -8.07 -6.30 -2.19
C THR A 73 -8.34 -4.82 -1.91
N ASP A 74 -7.84 -4.28 -0.80
CA ASP A 74 -8.02 -2.89 -0.41
C ASP A 74 -7.05 -1.99 -1.20
N ALA A 75 -7.60 -1.24 -2.15
CA ALA A 75 -6.82 -0.35 -3.01
C ALA A 75 -6.02 0.71 -2.23
N ALA A 76 -6.52 1.19 -1.09
CA ALA A 76 -5.81 2.18 -0.28
C ALA A 76 -4.63 1.54 0.47
N VAL A 77 -4.76 0.29 0.91
CA VAL A 77 -3.63 -0.46 1.46
C VAL A 77 -2.58 -0.74 0.38
N LEU A 78 -2.99 -1.23 -0.79
CA LEU A 78 -2.06 -1.50 -1.90
C LEU A 78 -1.31 -0.24 -2.32
N ALA A 79 -2.00 0.92 -2.41
CA ALA A 79 -1.36 2.19 -2.70
C ALA A 79 -0.35 2.60 -1.63
N TYR A 80 -0.66 2.38 -0.36
CA TYR A 80 0.25 2.65 0.75
C TYR A 80 1.51 1.76 0.68
N VAL A 81 1.33 0.45 0.44
CA VAL A 81 2.44 -0.50 0.31
C VAL A 81 3.33 -0.13 -0.88
N ALA A 82 2.74 0.17 -2.04
CA ALA A 82 3.49 0.55 -3.24
C ALA A 82 4.36 1.81 -3.04
N ARG A 83 3.88 2.77 -2.25
CA ARG A 83 4.59 4.03 -1.96
C ARG A 83 5.65 3.90 -0.86
N SER A 84 5.42 3.04 0.13
CA SER A 84 6.11 3.14 1.41
C SER A 84 6.78 1.86 1.88
N ALA A 85 6.53 0.71 1.25
CA ALA A 85 7.18 -0.52 1.69
C ALA A 85 8.71 -0.44 1.50
N ARG A 86 9.44 -0.86 2.53
CA ARG A 86 10.91 -0.86 2.52
C ARG A 86 11.47 -1.82 1.46
N GLU A 87 10.90 -3.01 1.37
CA GLU A 87 11.36 -4.08 0.49
C GLU A 87 10.77 -3.97 -0.91
N GLU A 88 11.62 -4.10 -1.94
CA GLU A 88 11.21 -4.07 -3.35
C GLU A 88 10.16 -5.14 -3.67
N SER A 89 10.24 -6.32 -3.06
CA SER A 89 9.30 -7.42 -3.29
C SER A 89 7.87 -7.06 -2.92
N LEU A 90 7.68 -6.30 -1.84
CA LEU A 90 6.36 -5.84 -1.40
C LEU A 90 5.84 -4.70 -2.27
N ARG A 91 6.71 -3.74 -2.63
CA ARG A 91 6.34 -2.68 -3.58
C ARG A 91 5.92 -3.27 -4.92
N ARG A 92 6.68 -4.25 -5.43
CA ARG A 92 6.34 -5.00 -6.65
C ARG A 92 4.96 -5.62 -6.55
N GLU A 93 4.73 -6.44 -5.53
CA GLU A 93 3.46 -7.16 -5.37
C GLU A 93 2.26 -6.20 -5.27
N ALA A 94 2.44 -5.06 -4.59
CA ALA A 94 1.42 -4.03 -4.54
C ALA A 94 1.19 -3.39 -5.92
N VAL A 95 2.26 -3.04 -6.65
CA VAL A 95 2.19 -2.44 -8.00
C VAL A 95 1.44 -3.34 -8.98
N GLU A 96 1.68 -4.65 -8.96
CA GLU A 96 0.98 -5.63 -9.82
C GLU A 96 -0.54 -5.69 -9.60
N ARG A 97 -1.01 -5.22 -8.43
CA ARG A 97 -2.41 -5.30 -8.01
C ARG A 97 -3.09 -3.94 -7.98
N LEU A 98 -2.38 -2.86 -8.27
CA LEU A 98 -2.95 -1.52 -8.33
C LEU A 98 -3.85 -1.37 -9.55
N GLY A 99 -5.08 -0.92 -9.33
CA GLY A 99 -6.00 -0.48 -10.39
C GLY A 99 -5.98 1.04 -10.63
N SER A 100 -5.06 1.78 -10.02
CA SER A 100 -5.04 3.25 -10.06
C SER A 100 -3.81 3.78 -10.79
N ASP A 101 -4.01 4.26 -12.01
CA ASP A 101 -2.95 4.84 -12.84
C ASP A 101 -2.27 6.05 -12.23
N ARG A 102 -2.98 6.83 -11.40
CA ARG A 102 -2.36 7.92 -10.63
C ARG A 102 -1.27 7.43 -9.67
N VAL A 103 -1.51 6.29 -9.00
CA VAL A 103 -0.52 5.69 -8.09
C VAL A 103 0.61 5.06 -8.90
N LEU A 104 0.29 4.40 -10.01
CA LEU A 104 1.29 3.84 -10.92
C LEU A 104 2.21 4.93 -11.50
N MET A 105 1.67 6.08 -11.90
CA MET A 105 2.47 7.23 -12.34
C MET A 105 3.43 7.72 -11.24
N GLU A 106 2.96 7.82 -10.00
CA GLU A 106 3.83 8.22 -8.90
C GLU A 106 4.98 7.23 -8.68
N VAL A 107 4.72 5.93 -8.77
CA VAL A 107 5.75 4.88 -8.70
C VAL A 107 6.69 5.02 -9.91
N ALA A 108 6.16 5.19 -11.12
CA ALA A 108 6.92 5.36 -12.35
C ALA A 108 7.87 6.55 -12.32
N LEU A 109 7.52 7.62 -11.60
CA LEU A 109 8.33 8.83 -11.47
C LEU A 109 9.31 8.79 -10.29
N ASN A 110 8.99 8.09 -9.20
CA ASN A 110 9.68 8.29 -7.92
C ASN A 110 10.26 7.03 -7.26
N ASP A 111 9.91 5.80 -7.69
CA ASP A 111 10.47 4.61 -7.04
C ASP A 111 11.99 4.54 -7.22
N SER A 112 12.72 4.21 -6.15
CA SER A 112 14.18 4.13 -6.18
C SER A 112 14.71 3.06 -7.13
N VAL A 113 13.91 2.03 -7.42
CA VAL A 113 14.28 0.90 -8.27
C VAL A 113 13.73 1.08 -9.68
N VAL A 114 14.63 1.24 -10.65
CA VAL A 114 14.26 1.44 -12.06
C VAL A 114 13.37 0.32 -12.63
N ARG A 115 13.54 -0.92 -12.17
CA ARG A 115 12.69 -2.05 -12.61
C ARG A 115 11.23 -1.85 -12.20
N LEU A 116 10.97 -1.34 -11.00
CA LEU A 116 9.62 -1.02 -10.53
C LEU A 116 9.03 0.17 -11.30
N ARG A 117 9.84 1.21 -11.55
CA ARG A 117 9.39 2.35 -12.37
C ARG A 117 8.88 1.91 -13.74
N ARG A 118 9.66 1.07 -14.43
CA ARG A 118 9.28 0.50 -15.74
C ARG A 118 8.05 -0.40 -15.65
N ARG A 119 7.95 -1.21 -14.58
CA ARG A 119 6.78 -2.07 -14.38
C ARG A 119 5.49 -1.26 -14.18
N ALA A 120 5.56 -0.17 -13.42
CA ALA A 120 4.42 0.71 -13.22
C ALA A 120 3.93 1.31 -14.55
N VAL A 121 4.84 1.80 -15.41
CA VAL A 121 4.50 2.28 -16.76
C VAL A 121 3.78 1.22 -17.59
N ALA A 122 4.26 -0.03 -17.56
CA ALA A 122 3.66 -1.11 -18.33
C ALA A 122 2.22 -1.47 -17.89
N LEU A 123 1.83 -1.11 -16.67
CA LEU A 123 0.51 -1.37 -16.10
C LEU A 123 -0.46 -0.19 -16.30
N MET A 124 0.02 0.99 -16.69
CA MET A 124 -0.81 2.17 -16.92
C MET A 124 -1.62 2.02 -18.22
N ASN A 125 -2.83 2.57 -18.20
CA ASN A 125 -3.82 2.54 -19.29
C ASN A 125 -4.41 3.92 -19.63
N ASP A 126 -4.13 4.95 -18.83
CA ASP A 126 -4.53 6.34 -19.04
C ASP A 126 -3.47 7.06 -19.91
N PRO A 127 -3.80 7.41 -21.17
CA PRO A 127 -2.89 8.10 -22.08
C PRO A 127 -2.37 9.43 -21.53
N ALA A 128 -3.22 10.21 -20.85
CA ALA A 128 -2.84 11.52 -20.34
C ALA A 128 -1.80 11.40 -19.21
N LEU A 129 -1.95 10.40 -18.35
CA LEU A 129 -0.96 10.13 -17.30
C LEU A 129 0.35 9.55 -17.86
N LEU A 130 0.31 8.82 -18.97
CA LEU A 130 1.52 8.36 -19.66
C LEU A 130 2.29 9.54 -20.29
N GLU A 131 1.60 10.52 -20.87
CA GLU A 131 2.21 11.77 -21.35
C GLU A 131 2.89 12.56 -20.22
N ASP A 132 2.25 12.62 -19.04
CA ASP A 132 2.84 13.19 -17.84
C ASP A 132 4.13 12.46 -17.44
N VAL A 133 4.18 11.13 -17.54
CA VAL A 133 5.42 10.37 -17.29
C VAL A 133 6.51 10.75 -18.30
N VAL A 134 6.18 10.85 -19.58
CA VAL A 134 7.14 11.22 -20.64
C VAL A 134 7.75 12.61 -20.37
N SER A 135 6.91 13.58 -20.02
CA SER A 135 7.33 14.97 -19.84
C SER A 135 8.10 15.22 -18.54
N ARG A 136 7.78 14.49 -17.47
CA ARG A 136 8.35 14.72 -16.13
C ARG A 136 9.56 13.84 -15.81
N CYS A 137 9.85 12.82 -16.63
CA CYS A 137 11.03 11.99 -16.46
C CYS A 137 12.32 12.82 -16.50
N ARG A 138 13.23 12.59 -15.56
CA ARG A 138 14.51 13.31 -15.50
C ARG A 138 15.39 12.93 -16.70
N ALA A 139 16.33 13.80 -17.09
CA ALA A 139 17.22 13.57 -18.23
C ALA A 139 18.01 12.23 -18.18
N GLY A 140 18.25 11.68 -16.97
CA GLY A 140 18.88 10.37 -16.75
C GLY A 140 17.95 9.16 -16.88
N GLU A 141 16.64 9.37 -17.07
CA GLU A 141 15.60 8.33 -17.00
C GLU A 141 15.02 8.00 -18.38
N ARG A 142 15.83 8.17 -19.43
CA ARG A 142 15.43 7.95 -20.84
C ARG A 142 14.80 6.58 -21.11
N ARG A 143 14.99 5.58 -20.24
CA ARG A 143 14.34 4.27 -20.38
C ARG A 143 12.85 4.33 -19.99
N VAL A 144 12.52 4.97 -18.86
CA VAL A 144 11.14 5.07 -18.36
C VAL A 144 10.30 5.93 -19.31
N ALA A 145 10.81 7.08 -19.74
CA ALA A 145 10.12 7.93 -20.72
C ALA A 145 9.88 7.20 -22.06
N ARG A 146 10.85 6.41 -22.53
CA ARG A 146 10.70 5.62 -23.77
C ARG A 146 9.65 4.52 -23.61
N ASP A 147 9.64 3.82 -22.49
CA ASP A 147 8.64 2.80 -22.20
C ASP A 147 7.24 3.44 -22.11
N ALA A 148 7.11 4.65 -21.55
CA ALA A 148 5.83 5.36 -21.46
C ALA A 148 5.32 5.81 -22.84
N ALA A 149 6.19 6.37 -23.68
CA ALA A 149 5.86 6.70 -25.05
C ALA A 149 5.51 5.46 -25.89
N GLN A 150 6.13 4.32 -25.60
CA GLN A 150 5.79 3.05 -26.24
C GLN A 150 4.41 2.56 -25.79
N ARG A 151 4.11 2.59 -24.49
CA ARG A 151 2.80 2.23 -23.96
C ARG A 151 1.69 3.11 -24.53
N LEU A 152 1.94 4.40 -24.69
CA LEU A 152 1.00 5.35 -25.31
C LEU A 152 0.67 4.94 -26.76
N ARG A 153 1.67 4.54 -27.55
CA ARG A 153 1.47 4.03 -28.91
C ARG A 153 0.64 2.75 -28.93
N GLU A 154 0.97 1.80 -28.05
CA GLU A 154 0.22 0.54 -27.93
C GLU A 154 -1.26 0.77 -27.62
N LEU A 155 -1.58 1.74 -26.77
CA LEU A 155 -2.97 2.09 -26.46
C LEU A 155 -3.68 2.77 -27.64
N ALA A 156 -2.97 3.58 -28.43
CA ALA A 156 -3.51 4.20 -29.63
C ALA A 156 -3.76 3.20 -30.76
N ASP A 157 -2.91 2.18 -30.91
CA ASP A 157 -3.05 1.13 -31.93
C ASP A 157 -4.18 0.13 -31.62
N CYS A 158 -4.66 0.08 -30.36
CA CYS A 158 -5.75 -0.80 -29.91
C CYS A 158 -7.13 -0.12 -29.87
N ALA A 159 -7.24 1.17 -30.19
CA ALA A 159 -8.47 1.95 -30.19
C ALA A 159 -9.08 2.07 -31.60
#